data_AF-A0A831LH02-F1
#
_entry.id   AF-A0A831LH02-F1
#
_cell.length_a   1.000
_cell.length_b   1.000
_cell.length_c   1.000
_cell.angle_alpha   90.00
_cell.angle_beta   90.00
_cell.angle_gamma   90.00
#
_symmetry.space_group_name_H-M   'P 1'
#
loop_
_entity.id
_entity.type
_entity.pdbx_description
1 polymer ?
#
loop_
_entity_poly.entity_id
_entity_poly.type
_entity_poly.pdbx_seq_one_letter_code
_entity_poly.pdbx_strand_id
1 'polypeptide(L)'
;MSSSLSPDFFVMWTPEPGRTIEVGPKREPMELPAIPLPLRKEDAHKEHPSDDEIGEGIFDYLRQFPDCPHAAEYARILQEGFPHFLAEIGSQIVMLDARQVDPLYIRRKIRLLKILMLLEPKNPGLLQQIGMAHYQVGTMFSELANCRTDLLRAMSYFQKALGLVEDLTSLNYLAQIDYLLGDYSAAARRWQGVVDRLPQGEARS
;
A
#
# COMPACT_ATOMS: atom_id res chain seq x y z
N MET A 1 -18.39 -16.67 10.77
CA MET A 1 -17.22 -16.21 11.55
C MET A 1 -16.13 -15.86 10.55
N SER A 2 -15.72 -14.59 10.46
CA SER A 2 -14.60 -14.20 9.61
C SER A 2 -13.31 -14.60 10.31
N SER A 3 -12.57 -15.56 9.76
CA SER A 3 -11.31 -16.03 10.34
C SER A 3 -10.16 -15.08 9.98
N SER A 4 -9.24 -14.86 10.92
CA SER A 4 -8.01 -14.10 10.68
C SER A 4 -7.16 -14.73 9.57
N LEU A 5 -6.46 -13.91 8.78
CA LEU A 5 -5.45 -14.36 7.82
C LEU A 5 -4.18 -14.88 8.50
N SER A 6 -4.05 -14.63 9.81
CA SER A 6 -2.94 -15.08 10.65
C SER A 6 -3.48 -15.46 12.04
N PRO A 7 -4.17 -16.61 12.16
CA PRO A 7 -4.86 -17.02 13.39
C PRO A 7 -3.92 -17.38 14.55
N ASP A 8 -2.64 -17.56 14.25
CA ASP A 8 -1.60 -17.78 15.25
C ASP A 8 -1.26 -16.48 16.00
N PHE A 9 -1.42 -15.33 15.36
CA PHE A 9 -1.01 -14.02 15.89
C PHE A 9 -2.17 -13.06 16.13
N PHE A 10 -3.30 -13.23 15.45
CA PHE A 10 -4.44 -12.32 15.55
C PHE A 10 -5.76 -13.05 15.76
N VAL A 11 -6.62 -12.44 16.56
CA VAL A 11 -8.03 -12.80 16.70
C VAL A 11 -8.91 -11.69 16.10
N MET A 12 -10.12 -12.05 15.69
CA MET A 12 -11.09 -11.09 15.17
C MET A 12 -12.13 -10.80 16.25
N TRP A 13 -12.11 -9.57 16.76
CA TRP A 13 -13.06 -9.07 17.75
C TRP A 13 -14.00 -8.05 17.11
N THR A 14 -15.31 -8.21 17.28
CA THR A 14 -16.29 -7.28 16.74
C THR A 14 -16.80 -6.37 17.86
N PRO A 15 -16.68 -5.03 17.74
CA PRO A 15 -17.21 -4.12 18.73
C PRO A 15 -18.73 -4.20 18.79
N GLU A 16 -19.28 -4.03 19.98
CA GLU A 16 -20.72 -3.87 20.17
C GLU A 16 -21.21 -2.56 19.51
N PRO A 17 -22.46 -2.52 19.00
CA PRO A 17 -23.03 -1.30 18.44
C PRO A 17 -22.94 -0.11 19.41
N GLY A 18 -22.43 1.02 18.93
CA GLY A 18 -22.24 2.24 19.74
C GLY A 18 -20.99 2.24 20.62
N ARG A 19 -20.11 1.23 20.51
CA ARG A 19 -18.79 1.28 21.16
C ARG A 19 -17.99 2.46 20.61
N THR A 20 -17.45 3.28 21.51
CA THR A 20 -16.58 4.41 21.16
C THR A 20 -15.14 4.18 21.63
N ILE A 21 -14.21 4.85 20.96
CA ILE A 21 -12.84 5.09 21.42
C ILE A 21 -12.64 6.58 21.67
N GLU A 22 -11.69 6.95 22.53
CA GLU A 22 -11.33 8.33 22.78
C GLU A 22 -10.17 8.78 21.87
N VAL A 23 -10.38 9.86 21.11
CA VAL A 23 -9.44 10.31 20.09
C VAL A 23 -8.85 11.68 20.41
N GLY A 24 -7.55 11.83 20.13
CA GLY A 24 -6.83 13.09 20.24
C GLY A 24 -6.67 13.64 21.67
N PRO A 25 -6.05 14.83 21.81
CA PRO A 25 -5.73 15.41 23.11
C PRO A 25 -6.96 15.84 23.92
N LYS A 26 -8.11 16.02 23.24
CA LYS A 26 -9.39 16.39 23.87
C LYS A 26 -10.25 15.18 24.24
N ARG A 27 -9.80 13.96 23.94
CA ARG A 27 -10.52 12.69 24.19
C ARG A 27 -11.94 12.74 23.61
N GLU A 28 -12.04 13.18 22.35
CA GLU A 28 -13.32 13.24 21.66
C GLU A 28 -13.78 11.80 21.35
N PRO A 29 -15.07 11.46 21.54
CA PRO A 29 -15.54 10.10 21.27
C PRO A 29 -15.67 9.86 19.77
N MET A 30 -15.11 8.75 19.28
CA MET A 30 -15.30 8.24 17.93
C MET A 30 -15.97 6.87 17.99
N GLU A 31 -17.10 6.70 17.30
CA GLU A 31 -17.78 5.40 17.23
C GLU A 31 -17.03 4.42 16.32
N LEU A 32 -16.86 3.18 16.81
CA LEU A 32 -16.29 2.10 16.02
C LEU A 32 -17.36 1.46 15.12
N PRO A 33 -17.03 1.15 13.85
CA PRO A 33 -17.93 0.39 13.00
C PRO A 33 -18.08 -1.05 13.51
N ALA A 34 -19.28 -1.63 13.37
CA ALA A 34 -19.58 -3.00 13.75
C ALA A 34 -19.02 -4.03 12.74
N ILE A 35 -17.70 -4.02 12.55
CA ILE A 35 -16.93 -4.92 11.70
C ILE A 35 -15.93 -5.71 12.55
N PRO A 36 -15.48 -6.90 12.13
CA PRO A 36 -14.42 -7.60 12.84
C PRO A 36 -13.13 -6.77 12.82
N LEU A 37 -12.56 -6.46 13.97
CA LEU A 37 -11.30 -5.77 14.15
C LEU A 37 -10.20 -6.77 14.55
N PRO A 38 -9.02 -6.73 13.93
CA PRO A 38 -7.92 -7.57 14.32
C PRO A 38 -7.33 -7.08 15.65
N LEU A 39 -7.25 -7.99 16.63
CA LEU A 39 -6.50 -7.80 17.87
C LEU A 39 -5.33 -8.76 17.88
N ARG A 40 -4.23 -8.40 18.53
CA ARG A 40 -3.17 -9.38 18.79
C ARG A 40 -3.75 -10.47 19.69
N LYS A 41 -3.37 -11.71 19.44
CA LYS A 41 -3.86 -12.86 20.20
C LYS A 41 -3.51 -12.77 21.68
N GLU A 42 -2.41 -12.11 21.99
CA GLU A 42 -1.98 -11.82 23.35
C GLU A 42 -2.96 -10.90 24.07
N ASP A 43 -3.70 -10.02 23.38
CA ASP A 43 -4.67 -9.09 23.98
C ASP A 43 -6.09 -9.69 24.02
N ALA A 44 -6.30 -10.82 23.35
CA ALA A 44 -7.59 -11.49 23.16
C ALA A 44 -8.25 -12.02 24.44
N HIS A 45 -7.53 -12.05 25.57
CA HIS A 45 -8.04 -12.54 26.84
C HIS A 45 -8.92 -11.53 27.59
N LYS A 46 -9.00 -10.28 27.10
CA LYS A 46 -9.81 -9.22 27.68
C LYS A 46 -11.19 -9.19 27.01
N GLU A 47 -12.26 -9.25 27.80
CA GLU A 47 -13.63 -9.09 27.29
C GLU A 47 -13.83 -7.74 26.59
N HIS A 48 -13.08 -6.72 27.02
CA HIS A 48 -13.06 -5.38 26.43
C HIS A 48 -11.61 -4.94 26.19
N PRO A 49 -11.15 -4.91 24.92
CA PRO A 49 -9.83 -4.37 24.60
C PRO A 49 -9.77 -2.86 24.89
N SER A 50 -8.58 -2.37 25.22
CA SER A 50 -8.32 -0.94 25.33
C SER A 50 -8.28 -0.27 23.95
N ASP A 51 -8.43 1.05 23.93
CA ASP A 51 -8.35 1.82 22.68
C ASP A 51 -6.97 1.65 22.02
N ASP A 52 -5.90 1.62 22.81
CA ASP A 52 -4.54 1.37 22.32
C ASP A 52 -4.39 -0.03 21.70
N GLU A 53 -4.95 -1.07 22.33
CA GLU A 53 -4.90 -2.45 21.81
C GLU A 53 -5.63 -2.58 20.47
N ILE A 54 -6.74 -1.86 20.31
CA ILE A 54 -7.47 -1.78 19.03
C ILE A 54 -6.60 -1.11 17.97
N GLY A 55 -6.01 0.05 18.30
CA GLY A 55 -5.15 0.79 17.38
C GLY A 55 -3.92 -0.03 16.95
N GLU A 56 -3.21 -0.63 17.90
CA GLU A 56 -2.03 -1.47 17.66
C GLU A 56 -2.37 -2.73 16.85
N GLY A 57 -3.47 -3.40 17.19
CA GLY A 57 -3.94 -4.59 16.47
C GLY A 57 -4.23 -4.29 15.00
N ILE A 58 -4.97 -3.19 14.73
CA ILE A 58 -5.26 -2.74 13.36
C ILE A 58 -3.98 -2.36 12.62
N PHE A 59 -3.11 -1.58 13.27
CA PHE A 59 -1.86 -1.11 12.68
C PHE A 59 -0.95 -2.26 12.25
N ASP A 60 -0.72 -3.22 13.15
CA ASP A 60 0.14 -4.37 12.86
C ASP A 60 -0.47 -5.30 11.81
N TYR A 61 -1.79 -5.48 11.85
CA TYR A 61 -2.48 -6.33 10.89
C TYR A 61 -2.40 -5.74 9.47
N LEU A 62 -2.66 -4.45 9.29
CA LEU A 62 -2.55 -3.77 7.99
C LEU A 62 -1.11 -3.79 7.44
N ARG A 63 -0.09 -3.71 8.31
CA ARG A 63 1.32 -3.79 7.90
C ARG A 63 1.72 -5.17 7.38
N GLN A 64 0.97 -6.21 7.72
CA GLN A 64 1.14 -7.57 7.21
C GLN A 64 0.23 -7.83 6.00
N PHE A 65 -1.03 -7.41 6.09
CA PHE A 65 -2.10 -7.72 5.14
C PHE A 65 -2.84 -6.46 4.66
N PRO A 66 -2.18 -5.57 3.87
CA PRO A 66 -2.80 -4.32 3.41
C PRO A 66 -3.96 -4.53 2.41
N ASP A 67 -4.15 -5.75 1.91
CA ASP A 67 -5.25 -6.14 1.01
C ASP A 67 -6.33 -6.97 1.72
N CYS A 68 -6.34 -6.99 3.06
CA CYS A 68 -7.31 -7.80 3.80
C CYS A 68 -8.76 -7.31 3.59
N PRO A 69 -9.76 -8.15 3.88
CA PRO A 69 -11.13 -7.67 4.05
C PRO A 69 -11.17 -6.52 5.04
N HIS A 70 -12.01 -5.51 4.77
CA HIS A 70 -12.15 -4.30 5.58
C HIS A 70 -10.90 -3.40 5.68
N ALA A 71 -9.88 -3.59 4.85
CA ALA A 71 -8.66 -2.79 4.93
C ALA A 71 -8.92 -1.27 4.84
N ALA A 72 -9.86 -0.85 4.00
CA ALA A 72 -10.22 0.56 3.87
C ALA A 72 -10.86 1.12 5.16
N GLU A 73 -11.77 0.36 5.78
CA GLU A 73 -12.36 0.71 7.08
C GLU A 73 -11.29 0.79 8.17
N TYR A 74 -10.39 -0.19 8.23
CA TYR A 74 -9.27 -0.21 9.16
C TYR A 74 -8.36 1.01 9.00
N ALA A 75 -8.01 1.37 7.76
CA ALA A 75 -7.22 2.55 7.49
C ALA A 75 -7.92 3.82 7.96
N ARG A 76 -9.24 3.95 7.75
CA ARG A 76 -10.04 5.09 8.26
C ARG A 76 -10.03 5.16 9.79
N ILE A 77 -10.16 4.03 10.49
CA ILE A 77 -10.04 3.99 11.95
C ILE A 77 -8.68 4.53 12.40
N LEU A 78 -7.59 4.13 11.73
CA LEU A 78 -6.25 4.68 12.03
C LEU A 78 -6.16 6.18 11.72
N GLN A 79 -6.78 6.66 10.64
CA GLN A 79 -6.76 8.07 10.27
C GLN A 79 -7.46 8.96 11.30
N GLU A 80 -8.64 8.54 11.75
CA GLU A 80 -9.49 9.33 12.63
C GLU A 80 -9.10 9.16 14.10
N GLY A 81 -8.82 7.91 14.53
CA GLY A 81 -8.56 7.58 15.93
C GLY A 81 -7.08 7.55 16.33
N PHE A 82 -6.20 7.15 15.41
CA PHE A 82 -4.80 6.87 15.72
C PHE A 82 -3.80 7.48 14.72
N PRO A 83 -3.88 8.80 14.43
CA PRO A 83 -3.11 9.44 13.35
C PRO A 83 -1.59 9.35 13.52
N HIS A 84 -1.09 9.11 14.74
CA HIS A 84 0.32 8.88 15.01
C HIS A 84 0.86 7.64 14.29
N PHE A 85 0.04 6.59 14.09
CA PHE A 85 0.45 5.44 13.28
C PHE A 85 0.63 5.80 11.81
N LEU A 86 -0.18 6.72 11.26
CA LEU A 86 0.02 7.20 9.89
C LEU A 86 1.31 8.03 9.77
N ALA A 87 1.62 8.85 10.77
CA ALA A 87 2.89 9.59 10.83
C ALA A 87 4.10 8.63 10.90
N GLU A 88 3.96 7.53 11.64
CA GLU A 88 4.99 6.46 11.69
C GLU A 88 5.15 5.79 10.33
N ILE A 89 4.05 5.46 9.63
CA ILE A 89 4.08 4.89 8.26
C ILE A 89 4.85 5.81 7.31
N GLY A 90 4.53 7.10 7.29
CA GLY A 90 5.22 8.09 6.45
C GLY A 90 6.73 8.12 6.75
N SER A 91 7.09 8.15 8.03
CA SER A 91 8.49 8.15 8.48
C SER A 91 9.25 6.88 8.07
N GLN A 92 8.61 5.71 8.19
CA GLN A 92 9.19 4.44 7.76
C GLN A 92 9.41 4.39 6.23
N ILE A 93 8.48 4.91 5.43
CA ILE A 93 8.63 4.97 3.96
C ILE A 93 9.87 5.79 3.59
N VAL A 94 10.02 6.98 4.16
CA VAL A 94 11.18 7.87 3.91
C VAL A 94 12.50 7.19 4.29
N MET A 95 12.54 6.51 5.45
CA MET A 95 13.73 5.79 5.89
C MET A 95 14.11 4.64 4.94
N LEU A 96 13.12 3.93 4.41
CA LEU A 96 13.34 2.81 3.48
C LEU A 96 13.91 3.28 2.13
N ASP A 97 13.58 4.50 1.70
CA ASP A 97 14.13 5.09 0.47
C ASP A 97 15.61 5.48 0.57
N ALA A 98 16.09 5.78 1.78
CA ALA A 98 17.49 6.15 2.00
C ALA A 98 18.46 4.95 2.01
N ARG A 99 17.95 3.72 2.08
CA ARG A 99 18.78 2.51 2.13
C ARG A 99 18.82 1.87 0.74
N GLN A 100 19.98 1.39 0.29
CA GLN A 100 20.06 0.57 -0.94
C GLN A 100 19.40 -0.78 -0.65
N VAL A 101 18.11 -0.86 -0.94
CA VAL A 101 17.25 -1.83 -0.26
C VAL A 101 17.17 -3.17 -0.97
N ASP A 102 17.61 -4.19 -0.23
CA ASP A 102 17.23 -5.59 -0.41
C ASP A 102 15.70 -5.74 -0.68
N PRO A 103 15.27 -6.73 -1.48
CA PRO A 103 13.87 -6.94 -1.82
C PRO A 103 12.91 -6.89 -0.62
N LEU A 104 13.29 -7.41 0.54
CA LEU A 104 12.45 -7.45 1.75
C LEU A 104 12.05 -6.06 2.23
N TYR A 105 12.95 -5.09 2.12
CA TYR A 105 12.66 -3.71 2.51
C TYR A 105 11.77 -3.00 1.49
N ILE A 106 11.94 -3.27 0.19
CA ILE A 106 11.04 -2.72 -0.82
C ILE A 106 9.64 -3.33 -0.68
N ARG A 107 9.53 -4.63 -0.39
CA ARG A 107 8.25 -5.27 -0.06
C ARG A 107 7.57 -4.64 1.15
N ARG A 108 8.35 -4.28 2.19
CA ARG A 108 7.84 -3.52 3.33
C ARG A 108 7.35 -2.14 2.91
N LYS A 109 8.10 -1.40 2.09
CA LYS A 109 7.69 -0.10 1.54
C LYS A 109 6.37 -0.24 0.77
N ILE A 110 6.23 -1.25 -0.09
CA ILE A 110 5.00 -1.52 -0.84
C ILE A 110 3.81 -1.69 0.11
N ARG A 111 3.93 -2.48 1.18
CA ARG A 111 2.84 -2.66 2.15
C ARG A 111 2.44 -1.35 2.81
N LEU A 112 3.41 -0.53 3.21
CA LEU A 112 3.16 0.77 3.81
C LEU A 112 2.50 1.77 2.85
N LEU A 113 2.97 1.86 1.61
CA LEU A 113 2.35 2.70 0.57
C LEU A 113 0.91 2.27 0.27
N LYS A 114 0.62 0.97 0.33
CA LYS A 114 -0.74 0.47 0.14
C LYS A 114 -1.68 0.89 1.27
N ILE A 115 -1.19 1.02 2.50
CA ILE A 115 -2.02 1.58 3.59
C ILE A 115 -2.40 3.03 3.29
N LEU A 116 -1.46 3.86 2.82
CA LEU A 116 -1.76 5.23 2.41
C LEU A 116 -2.72 5.27 1.21
N MET A 117 -2.58 4.33 0.27
CA MET A 117 -3.50 4.18 -0.87
C MET A 117 -4.94 3.85 -0.46
N LEU A 118 -5.15 3.18 0.67
CA LEU A 118 -6.50 2.90 1.18
C LEU A 118 -7.23 4.20 1.59
N LEU A 119 -6.47 5.20 2.05
CA LEU A 119 -6.98 6.52 2.43
C LEU A 119 -7.13 7.44 1.21
N GLU A 120 -6.21 7.33 0.25
CA GLU A 120 -6.18 8.17 -0.95
C GLU A 120 -6.17 7.34 -2.24
N PRO A 121 -7.24 6.57 -2.56
CA PRO A 121 -7.24 5.59 -3.65
C PRO A 121 -7.13 6.21 -5.06
N LYS A 122 -7.33 7.52 -5.16
CA LYS A 122 -7.23 8.29 -6.40
C LYS A 122 -5.96 9.16 -6.46
N ASN A 123 -4.98 8.93 -5.59
CA ASN A 123 -3.72 9.65 -5.64
C ASN A 123 -2.79 8.99 -6.70
N PRO A 124 -2.58 9.63 -7.87
CA PRO A 124 -1.77 9.04 -8.94
C PRO A 124 -0.30 8.89 -8.53
N GLY A 125 0.21 9.77 -7.65
CA GLY A 125 1.57 9.71 -7.14
C GLY A 125 1.81 8.47 -6.29
N LEU A 126 0.88 8.12 -5.40
CA LEU A 126 0.98 6.89 -4.61
C LEU A 126 0.88 5.65 -5.52
N LEU A 127 0.03 5.66 -6.56
CA LEU A 127 -0.09 4.54 -7.50
C LEU A 127 1.23 4.34 -8.26
N GLN A 128 1.81 5.43 -8.75
CA GLN A 128 3.09 5.43 -9.44
C GLN A 128 4.21 4.91 -8.52
N GLN A 129 4.29 5.37 -7.27
CA GLN A 129 5.30 4.93 -6.29
C GLN A 129 5.20 3.42 -6.00
N ILE A 130 3.98 2.88 -5.86
CA ILE A 130 3.79 1.44 -5.67
C ILE A 130 4.20 0.67 -6.94
N GLY A 131 3.84 1.19 -8.12
CA GLY A 131 4.25 0.63 -9.41
C GLY A 131 5.77 0.55 -9.57
N MET A 132 6.46 1.66 -9.27
CA MET A 132 7.92 1.74 -9.30
C MET A 132 8.58 0.75 -8.33
N ALA A 133 8.05 0.62 -7.12
CA ALA A 133 8.57 -0.32 -6.14
C ALA A 133 8.41 -1.79 -6.59
N HIS A 134 7.27 -2.15 -7.18
CA HIS A 134 7.09 -3.49 -7.77
C HIS A 134 8.02 -3.71 -8.98
N TYR A 135 8.17 -2.71 -9.84
CA TYR A 135 9.10 -2.79 -10.97
C TYR A 135 10.53 -3.04 -10.49
N GLN A 136 10.99 -2.25 -9.52
CA GLN A 136 12.32 -2.37 -8.93
C GLN A 136 12.57 -3.79 -8.43
N VAL A 137 11.66 -4.34 -7.60
CA VAL A 137 11.78 -5.72 -7.09
C VAL A 137 11.72 -6.74 -8.23
N GLY A 138 10.81 -6.58 -9.19
CA GLY A 138 10.66 -7.48 -10.33
C GLY A 138 11.90 -7.53 -11.25
N THR A 139 12.70 -6.47 -11.26
CA THR A 139 13.98 -6.40 -12.00
C THR A 139 15.21 -6.85 -11.20
N MET A 140 15.05 -7.18 -9.91
CA MET A 140 16.15 -7.70 -9.10
C MET A 140 16.43 -9.17 -9.42
N PHE A 141 17.71 -9.51 -9.62
CA PHE A 141 18.11 -10.89 -9.92
C PHE A 141 17.74 -11.88 -8.80
N SER A 142 17.82 -11.47 -7.53
CA SER A 142 17.42 -12.31 -6.39
C SER A 142 15.93 -12.66 -6.38
N GLU A 143 15.11 -11.92 -7.12
CA GLU A 143 13.65 -12.09 -7.18
C GLU A 143 13.19 -12.67 -8.52
N LEU A 144 14.10 -13.26 -9.32
CA LEU A 144 13.80 -13.78 -10.65
C LEU A 144 12.63 -14.78 -10.66
N ALA A 145 12.46 -15.57 -9.60
CA ALA A 145 11.33 -16.51 -9.47
C ALA A 145 9.95 -15.80 -9.45
N ASN A 146 9.91 -14.55 -9.00
CA ASN A 146 8.70 -13.74 -8.85
C ASN A 146 8.60 -12.60 -9.90
N CYS A 147 9.60 -12.42 -10.76
CA CYS A 147 9.76 -11.26 -11.63
C CYS A 147 8.49 -10.96 -12.45
N ARG A 148 7.93 -11.97 -13.10
CA ARG A 148 6.73 -11.81 -13.94
C ARG A 148 5.54 -11.31 -13.14
N THR A 149 5.32 -11.86 -11.95
CA THR A 149 4.22 -11.45 -11.08
C THR A 149 4.39 -10.00 -10.65
N ASP A 150 5.60 -9.58 -10.33
CA ASP A 150 5.88 -8.20 -9.93
C ASP A 150 5.80 -7.20 -11.06
N LEU A 151 6.30 -7.54 -12.24
CA LEU A 151 6.14 -6.72 -13.44
C LEU A 151 4.66 -6.54 -13.80
N LEU A 152 3.83 -7.58 -13.69
CA LEU A 152 2.39 -7.47 -13.92
C LEU A 152 1.68 -6.62 -12.85
N ARG A 153 2.10 -6.69 -11.58
CA ARG A 153 1.59 -5.79 -10.53
C ARG A 153 1.98 -4.35 -10.81
N ALA A 154 3.25 -4.09 -11.14
CA ALA A 154 3.73 -2.78 -11.53
C ALA A 154 2.91 -2.21 -12.70
N MET A 155 2.69 -3.01 -13.74
CA MET A 155 1.88 -2.65 -14.90
C MET A 155 0.46 -2.23 -14.49
N SER A 156 -0.20 -3.01 -13.62
CA SER A 156 -1.55 -2.67 -13.13
C SER A 156 -1.58 -1.32 -12.40
N TYR A 157 -0.58 -1.02 -11.57
CA TYR A 157 -0.50 0.25 -10.86
C TYR A 157 -0.24 1.44 -11.80
N PHE A 158 0.66 1.32 -12.77
CA PHE A 158 0.90 2.38 -13.76
C PHE A 158 -0.31 2.61 -14.66
N GLN A 159 -1.02 1.56 -15.07
CA GLN A 159 -2.28 1.70 -15.83
C GLN A 159 -3.35 2.44 -15.03
N LYS A 160 -3.48 2.14 -13.73
CA LYS A 160 -4.39 2.89 -12.84
C LYS A 160 -3.96 4.35 -12.71
N ALA A 161 -2.68 4.64 -12.58
CA ALA A 161 -2.16 6.01 -12.49
C ALA A 161 -2.46 6.80 -13.77
N LEU A 162 -2.19 6.22 -14.95
CA LEU A 162 -2.49 6.83 -16.25
C LEU A 162 -3.99 7.04 -16.50
N GLY A 163 -4.85 6.21 -15.90
CA GLY A 163 -6.29 6.41 -15.92
C GLY A 163 -6.76 7.65 -15.15
N LEU A 164 -5.90 8.24 -14.30
CA LEU A 164 -6.20 9.44 -13.51
C LEU A 164 -5.48 10.67 -14.03
N VAL A 165 -4.19 10.55 -14.38
CA VAL A 165 -3.36 11.64 -14.87
C VAL A 165 -2.45 11.10 -15.96
N GLU A 166 -2.39 11.80 -17.09
CA GLU A 166 -1.39 11.51 -18.11
C GLU A 166 0.00 11.91 -17.61
N ASP A 167 0.89 10.93 -17.49
CA ASP A 167 2.23 11.08 -16.95
C ASP A 167 3.24 10.28 -17.77
N LEU A 168 4.29 10.95 -18.23
CA LEU A 168 5.33 10.33 -19.08
C LEU A 168 6.13 9.27 -18.33
N THR A 169 6.29 9.39 -17.01
CA THR A 169 7.05 8.44 -16.20
C THR A 169 6.34 7.08 -16.16
N SER A 170 5.04 7.04 -15.84
CA SER A 170 4.24 5.81 -15.86
C SER A 170 4.19 5.20 -17.25
N LEU A 171 4.05 6.02 -18.30
CA LEU A 171 4.06 5.54 -19.68
C LEU A 171 5.40 4.90 -20.06
N ASN A 172 6.51 5.50 -19.65
CA ASN A 172 7.85 4.95 -19.87
C ASN A 172 8.07 3.64 -19.10
N TYR A 173 7.61 3.53 -17.85
CA TYR A 173 7.69 2.26 -17.11
C TYR A 173 6.84 1.16 -17.76
N LEU A 174 5.64 1.49 -18.25
CA LEU A 174 4.80 0.54 -18.98
C LEU A 174 5.48 0.04 -20.26
N ALA A 175 6.18 0.91 -20.99
CA ALA A 175 6.95 0.51 -22.17
C ALA A 175 8.11 -0.43 -21.82
N GLN A 176 8.86 -0.13 -20.73
CA GLN A 176 9.91 -1.02 -20.22
C GLN A 176 9.35 -2.39 -19.81
N ILE A 177 8.20 -2.42 -19.13
CA ILE A 177 7.57 -3.69 -18.73
C ILE A 177 7.15 -4.50 -19.96
N ASP A 178 6.51 -3.88 -20.96
CA ASP A 178 6.16 -4.57 -22.20
C ASP A 178 7.39 -5.19 -22.86
N TYR A 179 8.48 -4.44 -22.95
CA TYR A 179 9.74 -4.92 -23.52
C TYR A 179 10.28 -6.14 -22.75
N LEU A 180 10.31 -6.07 -21.41
CA LEU A 180 10.78 -7.16 -20.55
C LEU A 180 9.88 -8.41 -20.64
N LEU A 181 8.58 -8.24 -20.93
CA LEU A 181 7.63 -9.33 -21.13
C LEU A 181 7.55 -9.82 -22.59
N GLY A 182 8.30 -9.20 -23.50
CA GLY A 182 8.39 -9.59 -24.92
C GLY A 182 7.33 -8.97 -25.84
N ASP A 183 6.48 -8.05 -25.36
CA ASP A 183 5.56 -7.29 -26.21
C ASP A 183 6.26 -6.04 -26.78
N TYR A 184 7.20 -6.28 -27.68
CA TYR A 184 7.97 -5.20 -28.31
C TYR A 184 7.08 -4.22 -29.10
N SER A 185 5.91 -4.67 -29.58
CA SER A 185 4.97 -3.84 -30.31
C SER A 185 4.28 -2.81 -29.40
N ALA A 186 3.87 -3.21 -28.20
CA ALA A 186 3.33 -2.32 -27.20
C ALA A 186 4.41 -1.38 -26.64
N ALA A 187 5.60 -1.92 -26.38
CA ALA A 187 6.75 -1.13 -25.93
C ALA A 187 7.06 0.02 -26.89
N ALA A 188 7.21 -0.28 -28.19
CA ALA A 188 7.49 0.71 -29.21
C ALA A 188 6.42 1.81 -29.30
N ARG A 189 5.12 1.42 -29.27
CA ARG A 189 4.03 2.39 -29.29
C ARG A 189 4.04 3.31 -28.06
N ARG A 190 4.28 2.77 -26.87
CA ARG A 190 4.31 3.54 -25.63
C ARG A 190 5.52 4.47 -25.58
N TRP A 191 6.70 4.01 -25.97
CA TRP A 191 7.89 4.87 -26.08
C TRP A 191 7.73 5.96 -27.13
N GLN A 192 7.12 5.67 -28.28
CA GLN A 192 6.81 6.72 -29.26
C GLN A 192 5.90 7.79 -28.63
N GLY A 193 4.87 7.38 -27.89
CA GLY A 193 4.01 8.30 -27.15
C GLY A 193 4.75 9.15 -26.10
N VAL A 194 5.84 8.63 -25.50
CA VAL A 194 6.74 9.42 -24.64
C VAL A 194 7.52 10.43 -25.48
N VAL A 195 8.21 9.98 -26.52
CA VAL A 195 9.06 10.82 -27.40
C VAL A 195 8.27 11.98 -28.01
N ASP A 196 7.05 11.72 -28.47
CA ASP A 196 6.18 12.72 -29.09
C ASP A 196 5.84 13.90 -28.16
N ARG A 197 5.84 13.63 -26.84
CA ARG A 197 5.46 14.58 -25.78
C ARG A 197 6.67 15.19 -25.06
N LEU A 198 7.89 14.70 -25.34
CA LEU A 198 9.09 15.31 -24.79
C LEU A 198 9.35 16.68 -25.44
N PRO A 199 9.81 17.67 -24.66
CA PRO A 199 10.34 18.92 -25.20
C PRO A 199 11.47 18.66 -26.21
N GLN A 200 11.68 19.58 -27.16
CA GLN A 200 12.86 19.49 -28.03
C GLN A 200 14.15 19.62 -27.19
N GLY A 201 15.09 18.71 -27.40
CA GLY A 201 16.36 18.63 -26.67
C GLY A 201 16.99 17.23 -26.78
N GLU A 202 18.12 17.03 -26.09
CA GLU A 202 18.88 15.76 -26.13
C GLU A 202 18.05 14.52 -25.76
N ALA A 203 17.05 14.69 -24.88
CA ALA A 203 16.16 13.60 -24.47
C ALA A 203 15.20 13.12 -25.59
N ARG A 204 15.04 13.91 -26.67
CA ARG A 204 14.14 13.62 -27.80
C ARG A 204 14.88 13.22 -29.08
N SER A 205 16.16 13.62 -29.22
CA SER A 205 17.00 13.41 -30.41
C SER A 205 17.51 11.99 -30.56
#